data_AF-A0A813FJV8-F1
#
_entry.id   AF-A0A813FJV8-F1
#
_cell.length_a   1.000
_cell.length_b   1.000
_cell.length_c   1.000
_cell.angle_alpha   90.00
_cell.angle_beta   90.00
_cell.angle_gamma   90.00
#
_symmetry.space_group_name_H-M   'P 1'
#
loop_
_entity.id
_entity.type
_entity.pdbx_description
1 polymer ?
#
loop_
_entity_poly.entity_id
_entity_poly.type
_entity_poly.pdbx_seq_one_letter_code
_entity_poly.pdbx_strand_id
1 'polypeptide(L)'
;MESTGYDVQSDGELHGAVRSFSNLGMDADCSEKLRGLYAATANSSYKDWEQTEAASQNLLNMLGITPSAQEAAFKQYLSHVLLAGHWDDAAKAAKERSDIQKPWVIVLSGANGIRKTTSMYQPWFQALLHESLSHSGQNPPAKEQLPTGHNSFFRQLDFMMGALANEYFRTLFQKAGNEDDLKLYVSGKKEIFNKCRVWAEIWLLMLTQTAQKERINVIVETTGKDAAMLDYVNRFFPASDYHKLVIHFEITDLTLAETSIETRTRKELVTGKAASDADDVAGLISSIAGGSTFGVDELQGIQEGSRKVWQTIVRGDCPSVDDSWHKAEIIITAQPDQPWTAGVSSTSPQQHIFVRA
;
A
#
# COMPACT_ATOMS: atom_id res chain seq x y z
N MET A 1 -19.16 -17.71 -7.14
CA MET A 1 -18.33 -17.44 -8.33
C MET A 1 -18.94 -16.24 -9.03
N GLU A 2 -18.47 -15.04 -8.67
CA GLU A 2 -18.79 -13.86 -9.47
C GLU A 2 -17.98 -13.96 -10.76
N SER A 3 -18.68 -13.88 -11.90
CA SER A 3 -18.09 -13.81 -13.22
C SER A 3 -17.28 -12.53 -13.33
N THR A 4 -15.96 -12.62 -13.17
CA THR A 4 -15.06 -11.52 -13.53
C THR A 4 -14.96 -11.48 -15.05
N GLY A 5 -15.96 -10.89 -15.70
CA GLY A 5 -15.89 -10.52 -17.11
C GLY A 5 -14.85 -9.43 -17.28
N TYR A 6 -13.58 -9.80 -17.34
CA TYR A 6 -12.52 -8.92 -17.80
C TYR A 6 -12.67 -8.85 -19.32
N ASP A 7 -13.31 -7.78 -19.80
CA ASP A 7 -13.28 -7.44 -21.22
C ASP A 7 -11.82 -7.31 -21.66
N VAL A 8 -11.52 -7.80 -22.87
CA VAL A 8 -10.20 -7.61 -23.49
C VAL A 8 -9.91 -6.11 -23.51
N GLN A 9 -8.88 -5.68 -22.80
CA GLN A 9 -8.52 -4.27 -22.73
C GLN A 9 -8.33 -3.69 -24.13
N SER A 10 -8.88 -2.51 -24.34
CA SER A 10 -8.80 -1.82 -25.61
C SER A 10 -7.37 -1.32 -25.88
N ASP A 11 -7.04 -1.16 -27.17
CA ASP A 11 -5.75 -0.62 -27.61
C ASP A 11 -5.41 0.76 -26.97
N GLY A 12 -6.45 1.56 -26.71
CA GLY A 12 -6.37 2.85 -26.04
C GLY A 12 -6.03 2.75 -24.55
N GLU A 13 -6.46 1.68 -23.87
CA GLU A 13 -6.13 1.45 -22.46
C GLU A 13 -4.64 1.10 -22.30
N LEU A 14 -4.13 0.17 -23.12
CA LEU A 14 -2.70 -0.13 -23.14
C LEU A 14 -1.87 1.11 -23.47
N HIS A 15 -2.37 1.97 -24.38
CA HIS A 15 -1.70 3.21 -24.73
C HIS A 15 -1.58 4.17 -23.54
N GLY A 16 -2.64 4.35 -22.74
CA GLY A 16 -2.62 5.23 -21.57
C GLY A 16 -1.64 4.77 -20.48
N ALA A 17 -1.55 3.46 -20.23
CA ALA A 17 -0.64 2.90 -19.22
C ALA A 17 0.83 3.05 -19.64
N VAL A 18 1.13 2.81 -20.91
CA VAL A 18 2.49 2.97 -21.46
C VAL A 18 2.89 4.44 -21.50
N ARG A 19 2.00 5.32 -21.98
CA ARG A 19 2.23 6.77 -22.00
C ARG A 19 2.52 7.33 -20.61
N SER A 20 1.92 6.77 -19.57
CA SER A 20 2.19 7.15 -18.18
C SER A 20 3.67 6.98 -17.81
N PHE A 21 4.35 5.94 -18.30
CA PHE A 21 5.80 5.79 -18.11
C PHE A 21 6.63 6.64 -19.08
N SER A 22 6.14 6.89 -20.30
CA SER A 22 6.78 7.84 -21.22
C SER A 22 6.83 9.26 -20.63
N ASN A 23 5.79 9.68 -19.89
CA ASN A 23 5.78 10.95 -19.14
C ASN A 23 6.86 11.00 -18.04
N LEU A 24 7.36 9.84 -17.60
CA LEU A 24 8.47 9.70 -16.66
C LEU A 24 9.82 9.53 -17.36
N GLY A 25 9.85 9.72 -18.69
CA GLY A 25 11.05 9.63 -19.52
C GLY A 25 11.47 8.20 -19.85
N MET A 26 10.55 7.23 -19.83
CA MET A 26 10.79 5.91 -20.43
C MET A 26 10.94 6.04 -21.94
N ASP A 27 12.00 5.46 -22.49
CA ASP A 27 12.24 5.50 -23.94
C ASP A 27 11.21 4.66 -24.72
N ALA A 28 11.16 4.86 -26.03
CA ALA A 28 10.17 4.22 -26.89
C ALA A 28 10.33 2.70 -26.99
N ASP A 29 11.55 2.16 -26.93
CA ASP A 29 11.79 0.72 -27.00
C ASP A 29 11.32 0.03 -25.70
N CYS A 30 11.65 0.60 -24.55
CA CYS A 30 11.13 0.15 -23.26
C CYS A 30 9.60 0.27 -23.19
N SER A 31 9.05 1.35 -23.72
CA SER A 31 7.59 1.59 -23.77
C SER A 31 6.86 0.51 -24.59
N GLU A 32 7.39 0.13 -25.76
CA GLU A 32 6.78 -0.90 -26.60
C GLU A 32 6.86 -2.29 -25.96
N LYS A 33 7.99 -2.64 -25.35
CA LYS A 33 8.10 -3.90 -24.62
C LYS A 33 7.16 -3.95 -23.42
N LEU A 34 7.02 -2.83 -22.69
CA LEU A 34 6.06 -2.71 -21.58
C LEU A 34 4.61 -2.88 -22.07
N ARG A 35 4.27 -2.33 -23.25
CA ARG A 35 2.98 -2.53 -23.90
C ARG A 35 2.69 -4.02 -24.11
N GLY A 36 3.66 -4.76 -24.65
CA GLY A 36 3.56 -6.20 -24.88
C GLY A 36 3.34 -6.99 -23.57
N LEU A 37 4.08 -6.65 -22.51
CA LEU A 37 3.90 -7.26 -21.20
C LEU A 37 2.50 -7.00 -20.64
N TYR A 38 2.03 -5.74 -20.69
CA TYR A 38 0.71 -5.37 -20.17
C TYR A 38 -0.43 -6.02 -20.93
N ALA A 39 -0.31 -6.13 -22.26
CA ALA A 39 -1.29 -6.85 -23.08
C ALA A 39 -1.36 -8.34 -22.70
N ALA A 40 -0.22 -8.97 -22.42
CA ALA A 40 -0.15 -10.38 -22.04
C ALA A 40 -0.76 -10.67 -20.66
N THR A 41 -0.80 -9.69 -19.76
CA THR A 41 -1.32 -9.86 -18.38
C THR A 41 -2.66 -9.18 -18.12
N ALA A 42 -3.26 -8.51 -19.11
CA ALA A 42 -4.42 -7.64 -18.93
C ALA A 42 -5.66 -8.33 -18.30
N ASN A 43 -5.82 -9.63 -18.53
CA ASN A 43 -6.96 -10.43 -18.04
C ASN A 43 -6.60 -11.34 -16.84
N SER A 44 -5.37 -11.24 -16.34
CA SER A 44 -4.93 -12.06 -15.20
C SER A 44 -5.41 -11.44 -13.89
N SER A 45 -5.81 -12.30 -12.94
CA SER A 45 -6.03 -11.86 -11.57
C SER A 45 -4.71 -11.39 -10.99
N TYR A 46 -4.69 -10.20 -10.38
CA TYR A 46 -3.52 -9.74 -9.65
C TYR A 46 -3.14 -10.68 -8.49
N LYS A 47 -4.08 -11.52 -8.01
CA LYS A 47 -3.85 -12.52 -6.96
C LYS A 47 -3.25 -13.83 -7.49
N ASP A 48 -3.09 -13.98 -8.80
CA ASP A 48 -2.28 -15.06 -9.37
C ASP A 48 -0.81 -14.70 -9.18
N TRP A 49 -0.29 -15.01 -7.98
CA TRP A 49 1.04 -14.60 -7.58
C TRP A 49 2.15 -15.28 -8.40
N GLU A 50 1.89 -16.47 -8.96
CA GLU A 50 2.85 -17.15 -9.83
C GLU A 50 2.99 -16.44 -11.18
N GLN A 51 1.87 -16.12 -11.83
CA GLN A 51 1.90 -15.35 -13.07
C GLN A 51 2.45 -13.93 -12.85
N THR A 52 2.07 -13.29 -11.74
CA THR A 52 2.53 -11.94 -11.40
C THR A 52 4.05 -11.92 -11.16
N GLU A 53 4.59 -12.94 -10.51
CA GLU A 53 6.04 -13.12 -10.31
C GLU A 53 6.78 -13.36 -11.62
N ALA A 54 6.28 -14.23 -12.49
CA ALA A 54 6.88 -14.47 -13.79
C ALA A 54 6.89 -13.19 -14.65
N ALA A 55 5.79 -12.43 -14.63
CA ALA A 55 5.70 -11.15 -15.33
C ALA A 55 6.64 -10.09 -14.73
N SER A 56 6.80 -10.07 -13.40
CA SER A 56 7.76 -9.19 -12.71
C SER A 56 9.21 -9.51 -13.08
N GLN A 57 9.55 -10.79 -13.19
CA GLN A 57 10.88 -11.21 -13.66
C GLN A 57 11.11 -10.85 -15.14
N ASN A 58 10.08 -10.95 -15.97
CA ASN A 58 10.14 -10.50 -17.37
C ASN A 58 10.37 -8.98 -17.46
N LEU A 59 9.65 -8.19 -16.65
CA LEU A 59 9.85 -6.74 -16.56
C LEU A 59 11.30 -6.38 -16.21
N LEU A 60 11.88 -7.05 -15.20
CA LEU A 60 13.28 -6.86 -14.82
C LEU A 60 14.25 -7.12 -15.98
N ASN A 61 14.09 -8.27 -16.64
CA ASN A 61 14.93 -8.65 -17.78
C ASN A 61 14.79 -7.66 -18.95
N MET A 62 13.55 -7.21 -19.21
CA MET A 62 13.19 -6.31 -20.29
C MET A 62 13.80 -4.92 -20.13
N LEU A 63 13.74 -4.39 -18.91
CA LEU A 63 14.32 -3.09 -18.57
C LEU A 63 15.86 -3.14 -18.50
N GLY A 64 16.46 -4.34 -18.48
CA GLY A 64 17.90 -4.53 -18.34
C GLY A 64 18.44 -4.01 -17.00
N ILE A 65 17.53 -3.76 -16.05
CA ILE A 65 17.85 -3.20 -14.75
C ILE A 65 18.22 -4.33 -13.79
N THR A 66 19.27 -4.11 -13.02
CA THR A 66 19.46 -4.84 -11.79
C THR A 66 18.63 -4.14 -10.72
N PRO A 67 17.71 -4.85 -10.03
CA PRO A 67 16.94 -4.25 -8.94
C PRO A 67 17.90 -3.78 -7.84
N SER A 68 18.26 -2.50 -7.91
CA SER A 68 19.24 -1.83 -7.07
C SER A 68 18.80 -0.39 -6.94
N ALA A 69 18.73 0.09 -5.71
CA ALA A 69 18.49 1.48 -5.41
C ALA A 69 19.55 2.43 -6.01
N GLN A 70 20.63 1.92 -6.58
CA GLN A 70 21.67 2.72 -7.21
C GLN A 70 21.47 2.90 -8.72
N GLU A 71 20.52 2.20 -9.34
CA GLU A 71 20.31 2.28 -10.78
C GLU A 71 19.46 3.48 -11.18
N ALA A 72 19.99 4.32 -12.07
CA ALA A 72 19.39 5.61 -12.43
C ALA A 72 18.01 5.46 -13.09
N ALA A 73 17.84 4.50 -14.00
CA ALA A 73 16.57 4.25 -14.69
C ALA A 73 15.47 3.79 -13.71
N PHE A 74 15.81 2.90 -12.78
CA PHE A 74 14.91 2.45 -11.72
C PHE A 74 14.43 3.61 -10.84
N LYS A 75 15.37 4.47 -10.43
CA LYS A 75 15.07 5.69 -9.67
C LYS A 75 14.23 6.68 -10.45
N GLN A 76 14.43 6.80 -11.76
CA GLN A 76 13.69 7.73 -12.60
C GLN A 76 12.19 7.36 -12.62
N TYR A 77 11.86 6.13 -13.00
CA TYR A 77 10.46 5.70 -13.17
C TYR A 77 9.71 5.54 -11.86
N LEU A 78 10.43 5.26 -10.76
CA LEU A 78 9.83 5.00 -9.45
C LEU A 78 10.17 6.07 -8.41
N SER A 79 10.68 7.22 -8.82
CA SER A 79 11.15 8.29 -7.92
C SER A 79 10.13 8.63 -6.82
N HIS A 80 8.89 8.88 -7.19
CA HIS A 80 7.82 9.16 -6.23
C HIS A 80 7.54 7.96 -5.31
N VAL A 81 7.49 6.75 -5.84
CA VAL A 81 7.24 5.52 -5.07
C VAL A 81 8.34 5.28 -4.04
N LEU A 82 9.61 5.46 -4.43
CA LEU A 82 10.76 5.29 -3.55
C LEU A 82 10.83 6.38 -2.48
N LEU A 83 10.60 7.64 -2.87
CA LEU A 83 10.64 8.77 -1.95
C LEU A 83 9.48 8.71 -0.93
N ALA A 84 8.25 8.62 -1.41
CA ALA A 84 7.07 8.60 -0.55
C ALA A 84 6.97 7.28 0.25
N GLY A 85 7.56 6.20 -0.28
CA GLY A 85 7.70 4.93 0.43
C GLY A 85 8.86 4.88 1.43
N HIS A 86 9.65 5.95 1.60
CA HIS A 86 10.80 6.00 2.52
C HIS A 86 11.88 4.93 2.23
N TRP A 87 12.12 4.63 0.95
CA TRP A 87 13.10 3.61 0.56
C TRP A 87 14.49 3.88 1.12
N ASP A 88 15.00 5.10 0.97
CA ASP A 88 16.39 5.43 1.35
C ASP A 88 16.63 5.30 2.86
N ASP A 89 15.67 5.73 3.70
CA ASP A 89 15.73 5.56 5.15
C ASP A 89 15.69 4.07 5.53
N ALA A 90 14.82 3.29 4.88
CA ALA A 90 14.70 1.86 5.12
C ALA A 90 15.96 1.09 4.69
N ALA A 91 16.56 1.46 3.54
CA ALA A 91 17.81 0.89 3.05
C ALA A 91 18.99 1.25 3.96
N LYS A 92 19.02 2.47 4.50
CA LYS A 92 20.02 2.87 5.51
C LYS A 92 19.88 2.02 6.78
N ALA A 93 18.67 1.92 7.33
CA ALA A 93 18.41 1.07 8.50
C ALA A 93 18.76 -0.39 8.25
N ALA A 94 18.57 -0.88 7.01
CA ALA A 94 18.93 -2.24 6.65
C ALA A 94 20.44 -2.50 6.69
N LYS A 95 21.26 -1.54 6.26
CA LYS A 95 22.73 -1.61 6.32
C LYS A 95 23.27 -1.55 7.75
N GLU A 96 22.56 -0.88 8.65
CA GLU A 96 22.93 -0.77 10.08
C GLU A 96 22.50 -2.01 10.88
N ARG A 97 21.65 -2.88 10.32
CA ARG A 97 21.18 -4.12 10.98
C ARG A 97 22.28 -5.18 10.99
N SER A 98 22.39 -5.89 12.12
CA SER A 98 23.29 -7.03 12.24
C SER A 98 22.88 -8.20 11.34
N ASP A 99 23.86 -8.93 10.78
CA ASP A 99 23.62 -10.09 9.90
C ASP A 99 22.77 -11.20 10.55
N ILE A 100 22.84 -11.33 11.88
CA ILE A 100 22.06 -12.33 12.64
C ILE A 100 20.60 -11.91 12.88
N GLN A 101 20.26 -10.62 12.68
CA GLN A 101 18.91 -10.10 12.88
C GLN A 101 18.13 -10.12 11.56
N LYS A 102 16.99 -10.80 11.54
CA LYS A 102 16.11 -10.82 10.37
C LYS A 102 15.41 -9.47 10.21
N PRO A 103 15.20 -8.98 8.98
CA PRO A 103 14.27 -7.90 8.71
C PRO A 103 12.81 -8.29 8.98
N TRP A 104 11.92 -7.31 8.96
CA TRP A 104 10.48 -7.46 9.17
C TRP A 104 9.69 -7.33 7.88
N VAL A 105 8.67 -8.14 7.72
CA VAL A 105 7.58 -7.90 6.78
C VAL A 105 6.30 -7.70 7.58
N ILE A 106 5.65 -6.57 7.34
CA ILE A 106 4.53 -6.08 8.13
C ILE A 106 3.29 -6.03 7.25
N VAL A 107 2.25 -6.79 7.59
CA VAL A 107 0.91 -6.63 7.03
C VAL A 107 0.13 -5.65 7.89
N LEU A 108 -0.19 -4.50 7.33
CA LEU A 108 -0.92 -3.43 8.01
C LEU A 108 -2.37 -3.47 7.56
N SER A 109 -3.26 -3.94 8.42
CA SER A 109 -4.68 -4.14 8.12
C SER A 109 -5.59 -3.21 8.93
N GLY A 110 -6.79 -2.95 8.41
CA GLY A 110 -7.79 -2.12 9.06
C GLY A 110 -8.52 -1.22 8.08
N ALA A 111 -9.58 -0.58 8.55
CA ALA A 111 -10.36 0.36 7.76
C ALA A 111 -9.50 1.54 7.26
N ASN A 112 -9.92 2.16 6.15
CA ASN A 112 -9.33 3.40 5.68
C ASN A 112 -9.78 4.59 6.55
N GLY A 113 -9.16 5.76 6.38
CA GLY A 113 -9.54 6.97 7.12
C GLY A 113 -8.80 7.18 8.45
N ILE A 114 -8.11 6.16 8.96
CA ILE A 114 -7.29 6.25 10.18
C ILE A 114 -5.79 6.36 9.94
N ARG A 115 -5.36 6.64 8.71
CA ARG A 115 -3.95 6.90 8.36
C ARG A 115 -2.98 5.86 8.95
N LYS A 116 -3.29 4.57 8.73
CA LYS A 116 -2.55 3.43 9.29
C LYS A 116 -1.04 3.59 9.09
N THR A 117 -0.59 3.90 7.88
CA THR A 117 0.84 4.11 7.62
C THR A 117 1.43 5.28 8.40
N THR A 118 0.76 6.44 8.40
CA THR A 118 1.23 7.63 9.11
C THR A 118 1.34 7.38 10.61
N SER A 119 0.51 6.48 11.14
CA SER A 119 0.53 6.06 12.55
C SER A 119 1.86 5.40 12.90
N MET A 120 2.48 4.68 11.96
CA MET A 120 3.77 4.01 12.17
C MET A 120 4.96 4.98 12.33
N TYR A 121 4.79 6.25 11.97
CA TYR A 121 5.80 7.30 12.15
C TYR A 121 5.65 8.06 13.46
N GLN A 122 4.58 7.83 14.20
CA GLN A 122 4.31 8.56 15.44
C GLN A 122 5.30 8.15 16.55
N PRO A 123 5.74 9.08 17.41
CA PRO A 123 6.71 8.78 18.47
C PRO A 123 6.24 7.68 19.44
N TRP A 124 4.94 7.50 19.60
CA TRP A 124 4.36 6.49 20.47
C TRP A 124 4.27 5.09 19.84
N PHE A 125 4.37 4.97 18.51
CA PHE A 125 4.02 3.75 17.80
C PHE A 125 4.83 2.54 18.25
N GLN A 126 6.15 2.68 18.33
CA GLN A 126 7.03 1.57 18.69
C GLN A 126 6.77 1.05 20.11
N ALA A 127 6.48 1.96 21.05
CA ALA A 127 6.12 1.61 22.42
C ALA A 127 4.78 0.88 22.48
N LEU A 128 3.77 1.38 21.75
CA LEU A 128 2.45 0.76 21.68
C LEU A 128 2.48 -0.60 20.97
N LEU A 129 3.28 -0.75 19.92
CA LEU A 129 3.45 -2.03 19.22
C LEU A 129 4.04 -3.08 20.17
N HIS A 130 5.07 -2.73 20.93
CA HIS A 130 5.63 -3.63 21.94
C HIS A 130 4.59 -4.02 23.00
N GLU A 131 3.84 -3.04 23.51
CA GLU A 131 2.75 -3.28 24.48
C GLU A 131 1.69 -4.24 23.91
N SER A 132 1.25 -4.02 22.68
CA SER A 132 0.25 -4.85 21.99
C SER A 132 0.72 -6.30 21.78
N LEU A 133 1.98 -6.49 21.39
CA LEU A 133 2.58 -7.82 21.25
C LEU A 133 2.65 -8.55 22.60
N SER A 134 3.08 -7.86 23.66
CA SER A 134 3.08 -8.40 25.03
C SER A 134 1.66 -8.74 25.52
N HIS A 135 0.68 -7.89 25.23
CA HIS A 135 -0.72 -8.10 25.60
C HIS A 135 -1.31 -9.34 24.89
N SER A 136 -0.83 -9.63 23.68
CA SER A 136 -1.18 -10.82 22.90
C SER A 136 -0.49 -12.09 23.39
N GLY A 137 0.17 -12.08 24.55
CA GLY A 137 0.86 -13.22 25.14
C GLY A 137 2.18 -13.59 24.45
N GLN A 138 2.66 -12.76 23.52
CA GLN A 138 3.93 -12.98 22.84
C GLN A 138 5.09 -12.39 23.65
N ASN A 139 6.29 -12.89 23.43
CA ASN A 139 7.52 -12.29 23.94
C ASN A 139 8.15 -11.43 22.83
N PRO A 140 7.79 -10.14 22.71
CA PRO A 140 8.33 -9.30 21.65
C PRO A 140 9.85 -9.11 21.83
N PRO A 141 10.57 -8.87 20.72
CA PRO A 141 11.94 -8.40 20.80
C PRO A 141 12.00 -7.02 21.46
N ALA A 142 13.23 -6.56 21.78
CA ALA A 142 13.46 -5.24 22.33
C ALA A 142 12.78 -4.16 21.47
N LYS A 143 12.26 -3.11 22.10
CA LYS A 143 11.46 -2.06 21.43
C LYS A 143 12.18 -1.51 20.20
N GLU A 144 13.48 -1.26 20.32
CA GLU A 144 14.34 -0.67 19.29
C GLU A 144 14.50 -1.57 18.05
N GLN A 145 14.22 -2.87 18.19
CA GLN A 145 14.27 -3.85 17.09
C GLN A 145 12.96 -3.96 16.32
N LEU A 146 11.87 -3.37 16.83
CA LEU A 146 10.57 -3.40 16.18
C LEU A 146 10.51 -2.44 14.98
N PRO A 147 9.78 -2.80 13.91
CA PRO A 147 9.65 -1.97 12.74
C PRO A 147 8.80 -0.73 13.03
N THR A 148 9.18 0.39 12.41
CA THR A 148 8.44 1.66 12.40
C THR A 148 8.41 2.20 10.98
N GLY A 149 7.66 3.28 10.75
CA GLY A 149 7.70 3.98 9.46
C GLY A 149 9.10 4.50 9.10
N HIS A 150 9.92 4.87 10.09
CA HIS A 150 11.24 5.46 9.88
C HIS A 150 12.33 4.46 9.50
N ASN A 151 12.07 3.15 9.60
CA ASN A 151 13.05 2.10 9.28
C ASN A 151 12.50 1.04 8.31
N SER A 152 11.38 1.34 7.64
CA SER A 152 10.69 0.39 6.76
C SER A 152 10.28 1.06 5.45
N PHE A 153 10.43 0.31 4.36
CA PHE A 153 9.94 0.72 3.06
C PHE A 153 8.44 0.44 2.99
N PHE A 154 7.68 1.46 2.62
CA PHE A 154 6.26 1.34 2.44
C PHE A 154 5.89 1.05 0.99
N ARG A 155 5.50 -0.20 0.75
CA ARG A 155 5.01 -0.70 -0.53
C ARG A 155 3.56 -0.24 -0.74
N GLN A 156 3.36 1.06 -0.98
CA GLN A 156 2.03 1.62 -1.15
C GLN A 156 1.52 1.52 -2.59
N LEU A 157 0.32 0.95 -2.73
CA LEU A 157 -0.34 0.82 -4.02
C LEU A 157 -0.69 2.18 -4.63
N ASP A 158 -1.25 3.13 -3.88
CA ASP A 158 -1.61 4.45 -4.42
C ASP A 158 -0.42 5.16 -5.08
N PHE A 159 0.77 5.10 -4.48
CA PHE A 159 1.98 5.70 -5.07
C PHE A 159 2.35 5.04 -6.40
N MET A 160 2.23 3.71 -6.49
CA MET A 160 2.45 2.99 -7.74
C MET A 160 1.40 3.33 -8.78
N MET A 161 0.12 3.44 -8.38
CA MET A 161 -0.97 3.83 -9.28
C MET A 161 -0.77 5.24 -9.83
N GLY A 162 -0.27 6.15 -8.99
CA GLY A 162 0.14 7.47 -9.43
C GLY A 162 1.14 7.39 -10.57
N ALA A 163 2.25 6.66 -10.39
CA ALA A 163 3.26 6.50 -11.44
C ALA A 163 2.71 5.81 -12.71
N LEU A 164 2.04 4.67 -12.55
CA LEU A 164 1.68 3.79 -13.68
C LEU A 164 0.43 4.25 -14.46
N ALA A 165 -0.45 5.02 -13.82
CA ALA A 165 -1.75 5.40 -14.38
C ALA A 165 -1.96 6.92 -14.41
N ASN A 166 -0.89 7.72 -14.40
CA ASN A 166 -0.98 9.18 -14.38
C ASN A 166 -1.84 9.75 -15.52
N GLU A 167 -1.82 9.16 -16.73
CA GLU A 167 -2.68 9.60 -17.84
C GLU A 167 -4.18 9.28 -17.63
N TYR A 168 -4.47 8.16 -16.98
CA TYR A 168 -5.84 7.82 -16.61
C TYR A 168 -6.37 8.78 -15.56
N PHE A 169 -5.55 9.09 -14.55
CA PHE A 169 -5.89 10.06 -13.53
C PHE A 169 -6.05 11.46 -14.09
N ARG A 170 -5.19 11.88 -15.02
CA ARG A 170 -5.35 13.14 -15.76
C ARG A 170 -6.72 13.23 -16.42
N THR A 171 -7.12 12.19 -17.15
CA THR A 171 -8.45 12.12 -17.77
C THR A 171 -9.59 12.15 -16.74
N LEU A 172 -9.41 11.45 -15.62
CA LEU A 172 -10.40 11.42 -14.55
C LEU A 172 -10.56 12.79 -13.87
N PHE A 173 -9.46 13.48 -13.55
CA PHE A 173 -9.50 14.82 -12.96
C PHE A 173 -10.19 15.81 -13.91
N GLN A 174 -9.89 15.74 -15.22
CA GLN A 174 -10.55 16.58 -16.22
C GLN A 174 -12.07 16.33 -16.30
N LYS A 175 -12.51 15.06 -16.18
CA LYS A 175 -13.94 14.69 -16.17
C LYS A 175 -14.66 15.08 -14.89
N ALA A 176 -14.00 14.93 -13.75
CA ALA A 176 -14.54 15.24 -12.43
C ALA A 176 -14.49 16.73 -12.09
N GLY A 177 -14.20 17.63 -13.04
CA GLY A 177 -14.66 19.03 -13.06
C GLY A 177 -14.30 19.96 -11.89
N ASN A 178 -14.77 19.65 -10.68
CA ASN A 178 -14.64 20.40 -9.43
C ASN A 178 -14.81 19.48 -8.19
N GLU A 179 -14.73 20.04 -6.98
CA GLU A 179 -14.76 19.28 -5.73
C GLU A 179 -16.09 18.57 -5.39
N ASP A 180 -17.19 18.90 -6.06
CA ASP A 180 -18.51 18.30 -5.81
C ASP A 180 -18.73 16.99 -6.58
N ASP A 181 -17.87 16.69 -7.56
CA ASP A 181 -17.93 15.48 -8.37
C ASP A 181 -17.26 14.27 -7.68
N LEU A 182 -17.23 14.24 -6.35
CA LEU A 182 -16.61 13.18 -5.53
C LEU A 182 -17.05 11.77 -5.93
N LYS A 183 -18.35 11.57 -6.18
CA LYS A 183 -18.88 10.25 -6.55
C LYS A 183 -18.32 9.78 -7.89
N LEU A 184 -18.25 10.69 -8.87
CA LEU A 184 -17.65 10.39 -10.17
C LEU A 184 -16.16 10.09 -10.01
N TYR A 185 -15.46 10.90 -9.22
CA TYR A 185 -14.04 10.73 -8.95
C TYR A 185 -13.73 9.38 -8.27
N VAL A 186 -14.42 9.05 -7.19
CA VAL A 186 -14.24 7.79 -6.45
C VAL A 186 -14.54 6.58 -7.33
N SER A 187 -15.64 6.62 -8.10
CA SER A 187 -16.02 5.56 -9.03
C SER A 187 -14.96 5.35 -10.12
N GLY A 188 -14.51 6.45 -10.75
CA GLY A 188 -13.46 6.39 -11.76
C GLY A 188 -12.12 5.94 -11.20
N LYS A 189 -11.76 6.36 -9.98
CA LYS A 189 -10.56 5.89 -9.28
C LYS A 189 -10.64 4.37 -9.05
N LYS A 190 -11.79 3.85 -8.58
CA LYS A 190 -12.01 2.41 -8.42
C LYS A 190 -11.84 1.64 -9.74
N GLU A 191 -12.36 2.18 -10.84
CA GLU A 191 -12.23 1.58 -12.17
C GLU A 191 -10.76 1.53 -12.62
N ILE A 192 -10.01 2.64 -12.49
CA ILE A 192 -8.56 2.67 -12.75
C ILE A 192 -7.86 1.62 -11.89
N PHE A 193 -8.23 1.53 -10.61
CA PHE A 193 -7.64 0.57 -9.69
C PHE A 193 -7.85 -0.87 -10.13
N ASN A 194 -9.07 -1.24 -10.51
CA ASN A 194 -9.37 -2.58 -10.98
C ASN A 194 -8.62 -2.92 -12.27
N LYS A 195 -8.56 -1.99 -13.22
CA LYS A 195 -7.90 -2.20 -14.52
C LYS A 195 -6.38 -2.34 -14.40
N CYS A 196 -5.77 -1.48 -13.59
CA CYS A 196 -4.32 -1.39 -13.50
C CYS A 196 -3.71 -2.25 -12.39
N ARG A 197 -4.53 -2.96 -11.59
CA ARG A 197 -4.05 -3.63 -10.37
C ARG A 197 -2.94 -4.64 -10.65
N VAL A 198 -3.12 -5.51 -11.65
CA VAL A 198 -2.13 -6.53 -11.98
C VAL A 198 -0.79 -5.91 -12.38
N TRP A 199 -0.82 -4.82 -13.16
CA TRP A 199 0.40 -4.10 -13.55
C TRP A 199 1.07 -3.45 -12.35
N ALA A 200 0.31 -2.83 -11.46
CA ALA A 200 0.84 -2.29 -10.21
C ALA A 200 1.56 -3.35 -9.39
N GLU A 201 0.96 -4.54 -9.25
CA GLU A 201 1.55 -5.64 -8.50
C GLU A 201 2.81 -6.20 -9.17
N ILE A 202 2.89 -6.23 -10.51
CA ILE A 202 4.11 -6.61 -11.25
C ILE A 202 5.29 -5.70 -10.86
N TRP A 203 5.07 -4.37 -10.86
CA TRP A 203 6.10 -3.39 -10.46
C TRP A 203 6.41 -3.43 -8.96
N LEU A 204 5.39 -3.59 -8.12
CA LEU A 204 5.59 -3.65 -6.66
C LEU A 204 6.26 -4.96 -6.21
N LEU A 205 6.08 -6.06 -6.95
CA LEU A 205 6.78 -7.32 -6.69
C LEU A 205 8.25 -7.22 -7.06
N MET A 206 8.58 -6.49 -8.12
CA MET A 206 9.97 -6.16 -8.45
C MET A 206 10.62 -5.39 -7.29
N LEU A 207 9.96 -4.33 -6.78
CA LEU A 207 10.41 -3.58 -5.59
C LEU A 207 10.56 -4.48 -4.36
N THR A 208 9.65 -5.45 -4.19
CA THR A 208 9.69 -6.42 -3.10
C THR A 208 10.94 -7.30 -3.20
N GLN A 209 11.24 -7.85 -4.36
CA GLN A 209 12.44 -8.66 -4.59
C GLN A 209 13.73 -7.85 -4.37
N THR A 210 13.74 -6.57 -4.75
CA THR A 210 14.84 -5.65 -4.41
C THR A 210 14.99 -5.50 -2.91
N ALA A 211 13.89 -5.24 -2.19
CA ALA A 211 13.88 -5.03 -0.75
C ALA A 211 14.39 -6.28 -0.01
N GLN A 212 14.06 -7.47 -0.50
CA GLN A 212 14.57 -8.73 0.05
C GLN A 212 16.08 -8.88 -0.09
N LYS A 213 16.62 -8.58 -1.27
CA LYS A 213 18.07 -8.60 -1.51
C LYS A 213 18.81 -7.63 -0.58
N GLU A 214 18.20 -6.48 -0.30
CA GLU A 214 18.74 -5.45 0.58
C GLU A 214 18.38 -5.65 2.07
N ARG A 215 17.67 -6.75 2.43
CA ARG A 215 17.16 -7.01 3.79
C ARG A 215 16.39 -5.82 4.38
N ILE A 216 15.59 -5.15 3.58
CA ILE A 216 14.78 -4.00 4.00
C ILE A 216 13.54 -4.49 4.75
N ASN A 217 13.12 -3.76 5.81
CA ASN A 217 11.80 -3.99 6.40
C ASN A 217 10.72 -3.52 5.41
N VAL A 218 9.69 -4.32 5.16
CA VAL A 218 8.65 -4.00 4.17
C VAL A 218 7.29 -3.90 4.82
N ILE A 219 6.58 -2.78 4.61
CA ILE A 219 5.18 -2.61 5.03
C ILE A 219 4.28 -2.83 3.82
N VAL A 220 3.31 -3.74 3.97
CA VAL A 220 2.25 -4.05 3.01
C VAL A 220 0.91 -3.62 3.62
N GLU A 221 0.37 -2.49 3.18
CA GLU A 221 -0.94 -2.02 3.63
C GLU A 221 -2.09 -2.69 2.86
N THR A 222 -3.12 -3.07 3.60
CA THR A 222 -4.34 -3.66 3.06
C THR A 222 -5.55 -3.21 3.87
N THR A 223 -6.73 -3.32 3.27
CA THR A 223 -8.00 -3.17 4.01
C THR A 223 -8.23 -4.35 4.96
N GLY A 224 -7.62 -5.51 4.69
CA GLY A 224 -7.78 -6.73 5.47
C GLY A 224 -9.10 -7.45 5.25
N LYS A 225 -9.89 -7.07 4.23
CA LYS A 225 -11.20 -7.71 3.93
C LYS A 225 -11.07 -9.20 3.59
N ASP A 226 -9.90 -9.64 3.14
CA ASP A 226 -9.54 -11.03 2.90
C ASP A 226 -8.09 -11.32 3.33
N ALA A 227 -7.68 -12.60 3.28
CA ALA A 227 -6.36 -13.07 3.67
C ALA A 227 -5.29 -12.98 2.55
N ALA A 228 -5.61 -12.43 1.37
CA ALA A 228 -4.73 -12.55 0.20
C ALA A 228 -3.35 -11.90 0.40
N MET A 229 -3.26 -10.83 1.20
CA MET A 229 -1.98 -10.19 1.51
C MET A 229 -1.16 -10.96 2.57
N LEU A 230 -1.80 -11.82 3.38
CA LEU A 230 -1.10 -12.76 4.25
C LEU A 230 -0.49 -13.88 3.42
N ASP A 231 -1.25 -14.41 2.44
CA ASP A 231 -0.76 -15.38 1.46
C ASP A 231 0.41 -14.83 0.63
N TYR A 232 0.29 -13.57 0.17
CA TYR A 232 1.37 -12.84 -0.49
C TYR A 232 2.64 -12.83 0.36
N VAL A 233 2.54 -12.46 1.64
CA VAL A 233 3.69 -12.44 2.54
C VAL A 233 4.28 -13.82 2.75
N ASN A 234 3.46 -14.87 2.87
CA ASN A 234 3.98 -16.23 2.98
C ASN A 234 4.73 -16.71 1.75
N ARG A 235 4.22 -16.37 0.55
CA ARG A 235 4.85 -16.75 -0.70
C ARG A 235 6.20 -16.06 -0.88
N PHE A 236 6.22 -14.74 -0.69
CA PHE A 236 7.39 -13.96 -1.08
C PHE A 236 8.39 -13.79 0.06
N PHE A 237 7.98 -13.76 1.33
CA PHE A 237 8.89 -13.56 2.46
C PHE A 237 8.99 -14.82 3.32
N PRO A 238 9.96 -15.71 3.07
CA PRO A 238 10.10 -16.94 3.86
C PRO A 238 10.47 -16.60 5.32
N ALA A 239 9.94 -17.39 6.27
CA ALA A 239 10.18 -17.19 7.69
C ALA A 239 11.66 -17.45 8.09
N SER A 240 12.43 -18.13 7.25
CA SER A 240 13.88 -18.26 7.41
C SER A 240 14.59 -16.92 7.32
N ASP A 241 14.04 -15.98 6.53
CA ASP A 241 14.74 -14.75 6.14
C ASP A 241 14.11 -13.52 6.79
N TYR A 242 12.82 -13.58 7.13
CA TYR A 242 12.04 -12.46 7.67
C TYR A 242 11.26 -12.82 8.93
N HIS A 243 11.16 -11.87 9.85
CA HIS A 243 10.09 -11.85 10.86
C HIS A 243 8.79 -11.39 10.20
N LYS A 244 7.68 -12.08 10.49
CA LYS A 244 6.37 -11.73 9.96
C LYS A 244 5.55 -11.09 11.07
N LEU A 245 4.94 -9.95 10.77
CA LEU A 245 4.10 -9.19 11.69
C LEU A 245 2.80 -8.83 10.98
N VAL A 246 1.68 -9.10 11.63
CA VAL A 246 0.38 -8.54 11.24
C VAL A 246 -0.06 -7.55 12.31
N ILE A 247 -0.39 -6.33 11.87
CA ILE A 247 -0.95 -5.28 12.73
C ILE A 247 -2.38 -5.01 12.26
N HIS A 248 -3.34 -5.18 13.16
CA HIS A 248 -4.73 -4.83 12.94
C HIS A 248 -5.06 -3.50 13.62
N PHE A 249 -5.48 -2.53 12.82
CA PHE A 249 -6.07 -1.30 13.34
C PHE A 249 -7.59 -1.40 13.32
N GLU A 250 -8.20 -1.12 14.48
CA GLU A 250 -9.64 -0.99 14.62
C GLU A 250 -10.00 0.41 15.10
N ILE A 251 -11.00 1.04 14.48
CA ILE A 251 -11.54 2.31 14.95
C ILE A 251 -12.90 2.12 15.61
N THR A 252 -13.10 2.82 16.72
CA THR A 252 -14.34 2.74 17.50
C THR A 252 -15.52 3.47 16.86
N ASP A 253 -15.26 4.50 16.04
CA ASP A 253 -16.28 5.30 15.35
C ASP A 253 -15.90 5.54 13.88
N LEU A 254 -16.66 4.91 12.99
CA LEU A 254 -16.45 4.98 11.54
C LEU A 254 -16.83 6.35 10.94
N THR A 255 -17.77 7.09 11.54
CA THR A 255 -18.27 8.37 11.01
C THR A 255 -17.15 9.40 10.86
N LEU A 256 -16.24 9.39 11.83
CA LEU A 256 -15.09 10.28 11.85
C LEU A 256 -13.99 9.85 10.85
N ALA A 257 -13.88 8.55 10.56
CA ALA A 257 -13.03 8.03 9.50
C ALA A 257 -13.58 8.40 8.11
N GLU A 258 -14.90 8.34 7.92
CA GLU A 258 -15.59 8.75 6.69
C GLU A 258 -15.30 10.23 6.38
N THR A 259 -15.47 11.10 7.38
CA THR A 259 -15.16 12.53 7.25
C THR A 259 -13.69 12.75 6.84
N SER A 260 -12.77 11.97 7.41
CA SER A 260 -11.35 12.02 7.03
C SER A 260 -11.11 11.58 5.58
N ILE A 261 -11.80 10.54 5.12
CA ILE A 261 -11.73 10.04 3.74
C ILE A 261 -12.25 11.11 2.77
N GLU A 262 -13.43 11.69 3.03
CA GLU A 262 -14.01 12.70 2.15
C GLU A 262 -13.11 13.93 2.02
N THR A 263 -12.61 14.43 3.16
CA THR A 263 -11.71 15.60 3.19
C THR A 263 -10.47 15.37 2.34
N ARG A 264 -9.86 14.18 2.45
CA ARG A 264 -8.68 13.81 1.65
C ARG A 264 -9.01 13.64 0.18
N THR A 265 -10.16 13.03 -0.12
CA THR A 265 -10.60 12.80 -1.51
C THR A 265 -10.90 14.11 -2.21
N ARG A 266 -11.53 15.08 -1.53
CA ARG A 266 -11.71 16.46 -2.04
C ARG A 266 -10.36 17.12 -2.31
N LYS A 267 -9.42 17.03 -1.37
CA LYS A 267 -8.08 17.58 -1.55
C LYS A 267 -7.37 16.98 -2.75
N GLU A 268 -7.36 15.66 -2.89
CA GLU A 268 -6.77 14.93 -4.02
C GLU A 268 -7.39 15.35 -5.36
N LEU A 269 -8.71 15.50 -5.42
CA LEU A 269 -9.42 16.00 -6.60
C LEU A 269 -8.99 17.43 -6.97
N VAL A 270 -8.97 18.35 -6.00
CA VAL A 270 -8.58 19.75 -6.23
C VAL A 270 -7.12 19.87 -6.66
N THR A 271 -6.20 19.21 -5.95
CA THR A 271 -4.77 19.30 -6.27
C THR A 271 -4.43 18.57 -7.56
N GLY A 272 -5.05 17.42 -7.82
CA GLY A 272 -4.88 16.66 -9.05
C GLY A 272 -5.42 17.38 -10.28
N LYS A 273 -6.56 18.08 -10.16
CA LYS A 273 -7.08 18.94 -11.22
C LYS A 273 -6.14 20.10 -11.54
N ALA A 274 -5.66 20.81 -10.51
CA ALA A 274 -4.72 21.91 -10.70
C ALA A 274 -3.43 21.45 -11.38
N ALA A 275 -2.87 20.31 -10.96
CA ALA A 275 -1.68 19.74 -11.60
C ALA A 275 -1.95 19.28 -13.04
N SER A 276 -3.11 18.66 -13.29
CA SER A 276 -3.54 18.27 -14.64
C SER A 276 -3.66 19.47 -15.58
N ASP A 277 -4.20 20.60 -15.11
CA ASP A 277 -4.37 21.82 -15.92
C ASP A 277 -3.02 22.49 -16.21
N ALA A 278 -2.07 22.39 -15.28
CA ALA A 278 -0.72 22.92 -15.41
C ALA A 278 0.23 22.02 -16.22
N ASP A 279 -0.24 20.85 -16.67
CA ASP A 279 0.60 19.78 -17.25
C ASP A 279 1.78 19.36 -16.34
N ASP A 280 1.57 19.45 -15.02
CA ASP A 280 2.54 19.04 -14.00
C ASP A 280 2.38 17.57 -13.65
N VAL A 281 3.12 16.70 -14.34
CA VAL A 281 3.11 15.25 -14.12
C VAL A 281 3.51 14.90 -12.68
N ALA A 282 4.52 15.57 -12.12
CA ALA A 282 5.01 15.28 -10.78
C ALA A 282 3.99 15.67 -9.70
N GLY A 283 3.36 16.84 -9.85
CA GLY A 283 2.25 17.29 -9.02
C GLY A 283 1.03 16.37 -9.14
N LEU A 284 0.73 15.88 -10.35
CA LEU A 284 -0.38 14.97 -10.59
C LEU A 284 -0.16 13.63 -9.88
N ILE A 285 1.03 13.02 -10.02
CA ILE A 285 1.38 11.79 -9.31
C ILE A 285 1.31 11.99 -7.80
N SER A 286 1.88 13.09 -7.31
CA SER A 286 1.90 13.41 -5.87
C SER A 286 0.52 13.71 -5.29
N SER A 287 -0.44 14.11 -6.12
CA SER A 287 -1.82 14.34 -5.69
C SER A 287 -2.54 13.03 -5.33
N ILE A 288 -2.15 11.90 -5.93
CA ILE A 288 -2.76 10.57 -5.77
C ILE A 288 -2.23 9.94 -4.47
N ALA A 289 -2.52 10.59 -3.34
CA ALA A 289 -1.94 10.32 -2.03
C ALA A 289 -2.96 9.71 -1.05
N GLY A 290 -3.65 8.66 -1.50
CA GLY A 290 -4.41 7.74 -0.65
C GLY A 290 -5.84 8.14 -0.31
N GLY A 291 -6.51 8.97 -1.11
CA GLY A 291 -7.98 9.02 -1.10
C GLY A 291 -8.56 7.62 -1.30
N SER A 292 -9.67 7.31 -0.61
CA SER A 292 -10.23 5.95 -0.61
C SER A 292 -10.69 5.53 -2.01
N THR A 293 -10.27 4.36 -2.47
CA THR A 293 -10.79 3.71 -3.69
C THR A 293 -12.21 3.19 -3.54
N PHE A 294 -12.72 3.11 -2.31
CA PHE A 294 -13.99 2.47 -1.98
C PHE A 294 -15.05 3.48 -1.48
N GLY A 295 -14.73 4.79 -1.49
CA GLY A 295 -15.61 5.82 -0.93
C GLY A 295 -15.90 5.64 0.56
N VAL A 296 -16.90 6.36 1.06
CA VAL A 296 -17.43 6.19 2.43
C VAL A 296 -18.38 5.00 2.53
N ASP A 297 -19.15 4.73 1.47
CA ASP A 297 -20.22 3.71 1.44
C ASP A 297 -19.75 2.28 1.72
N GLU A 298 -18.50 1.95 1.40
CA GLU A 298 -17.95 0.60 1.60
C GLU A 298 -17.18 0.44 2.93
N LEU A 299 -16.99 1.53 3.69
CA LEU A 299 -16.09 1.53 4.85
C LEU A 299 -16.56 0.57 5.95
N GLN A 300 -17.87 0.53 6.21
CA GLN A 300 -18.46 -0.41 7.17
C GLN A 300 -18.17 -1.87 6.77
N GLY A 301 -18.45 -2.24 5.52
CA GLY A 301 -18.20 -3.60 5.02
C GLY A 301 -16.72 -3.96 5.02
N ILE A 302 -15.84 -2.98 4.81
CA ILE A 302 -14.38 -3.16 4.94
C ILE A 302 -14.00 -3.42 6.39
N GLN A 303 -14.46 -2.63 7.36
CA GLN A 303 -14.15 -2.84 8.77
C GLN A 303 -14.67 -4.19 9.26
N GLU A 304 -15.90 -4.56 8.91
CA GLU A 304 -16.48 -5.85 9.27
C GLU A 304 -15.71 -7.02 8.66
N GLY A 305 -15.31 -6.92 7.39
CA GLY A 305 -14.48 -7.94 6.73
C GLY A 305 -13.10 -8.05 7.38
N SER A 306 -12.47 -6.92 7.66
CA SER A 306 -11.17 -6.83 8.33
C SER A 306 -11.20 -7.46 9.72
N ARG A 307 -12.24 -7.14 10.51
CA ARG A 307 -12.45 -7.71 11.85
C ARG A 307 -12.66 -9.22 11.78
N LYS A 308 -13.41 -9.73 10.79
CA LYS A 308 -13.60 -11.17 10.59
C LYS A 308 -12.28 -11.89 10.31
N VAL A 309 -11.45 -11.36 9.40
CA VAL A 309 -10.14 -11.93 9.12
C VAL A 309 -9.25 -11.88 10.37
N TRP A 310 -9.20 -10.74 11.06
CA TRP A 310 -8.46 -10.62 12.32
C TRP A 310 -8.88 -11.64 13.37
N GLN A 311 -10.19 -11.86 13.54
CA GLN A 311 -10.72 -12.87 14.45
C GLN A 311 -10.25 -14.29 14.11
N THR A 312 -10.13 -14.65 12.82
CA THR A 312 -9.55 -15.94 12.42
C THR A 312 -8.07 -16.05 12.77
N ILE A 313 -7.31 -14.95 12.68
CA ILE A 313 -5.87 -14.90 13.00
C ILE A 313 -5.64 -15.13 14.50
N VAL A 314 -6.39 -14.44 15.35
CA VAL A 314 -6.23 -14.55 16.82
C VAL A 314 -6.72 -15.89 17.36
N ARG A 315 -7.68 -16.54 16.69
CA ARG A 315 -8.14 -17.90 17.03
C ARG A 315 -7.23 -19.01 16.53
N GLY A 316 -6.31 -18.72 15.60
CA GLY A 316 -5.48 -19.72 14.93
C GLY A 316 -6.20 -20.46 13.79
N ASP A 317 -7.34 -19.94 13.33
CA ASP A 317 -8.14 -20.52 12.25
C ASP A 317 -7.73 -20.00 10.85
N CYS A 318 -6.82 -19.00 10.79
CA CYS A 318 -6.35 -18.43 9.53
C CYS A 318 -5.20 -19.27 8.94
N PRO A 319 -5.38 -19.99 7.81
CA PRO A 319 -4.34 -20.86 7.26
C PRO A 319 -3.07 -20.10 6.84
N SER A 320 -3.20 -18.80 6.56
CA SER A 320 -2.12 -17.92 6.14
C SER A 320 -1.26 -17.41 7.31
N VAL A 321 -1.62 -17.69 8.56
CA VAL A 321 -0.91 -17.17 9.74
C VAL A 321 -0.67 -18.30 10.74
N ASP A 322 0.57 -18.78 10.80
CA ASP A 322 1.03 -19.76 11.79
C ASP A 322 1.52 -19.09 13.09
N ASP A 323 1.99 -19.91 14.03
CA ASP A 323 2.46 -19.47 15.36
C ASP A 323 3.77 -18.66 15.32
N SER A 324 4.49 -18.65 14.19
CA SER A 324 5.71 -17.85 14.03
C SER A 324 5.43 -16.37 13.74
N TRP A 325 4.19 -16.02 13.39
CA TRP A 325 3.80 -14.65 13.14
C TRP A 325 3.60 -13.87 14.42
N HIS A 326 4.13 -12.65 14.43
CA HIS A 326 3.79 -11.65 15.41
C HIS A 326 2.41 -11.06 15.10
N LYS A 327 1.57 -10.92 16.12
CA LYS A 327 0.18 -10.45 16.00
C LYS A 327 -0.03 -9.27 16.94
N ALA A 328 -0.40 -8.10 16.40
CA ALA A 328 -0.67 -6.90 17.20
C ALA A 328 -2.00 -6.27 16.80
N GLU A 329 -2.76 -5.82 17.78
CA GLU A 329 -3.96 -5.01 17.62
C GLU A 329 -3.73 -3.60 18.19
N ILE A 330 -4.17 -2.58 17.45
CA ILE A 330 -4.14 -1.19 17.86
C ILE A 330 -5.55 -0.63 17.70
N ILE A 331 -6.14 -0.19 18.81
CA ILE A 331 -7.46 0.43 18.84
C ILE A 331 -7.29 1.95 18.74
N ILE A 332 -7.95 2.54 17.75
CA ILE A 332 -8.08 3.98 17.57
C ILE A 332 -9.44 4.41 18.13
N THR A 333 -9.40 5.15 19.23
CA THR A 333 -10.59 5.74 19.82
C THR A 333 -10.80 7.13 19.24
N ALA A 334 -11.73 7.24 18.29
CA ALA A 334 -12.08 8.50 17.66
C ALA A 334 -13.14 9.25 18.47
N GLN A 335 -12.99 10.57 18.57
CA GLN A 335 -13.93 11.46 19.26
C GLN A 335 -14.14 12.75 18.42
N PRO A 336 -15.34 13.35 18.40
CA PRO A 336 -15.61 14.54 17.59
C PRO A 336 -14.82 15.78 18.06
N ASP A 337 -14.83 16.03 19.37
CA ASP A 337 -14.33 17.29 19.97
C ASP A 337 -13.06 17.11 20.81
N GLN A 338 -12.44 15.93 20.75
CA GLN A 338 -11.21 15.60 21.47
C GLN A 338 -10.19 14.99 20.52
N PRO A 339 -8.89 15.08 20.85
CA PRO A 339 -7.88 14.30 20.13
C PRO A 339 -8.25 12.82 20.15
N TRP A 340 -8.09 12.16 19.00
CA TRP A 340 -8.22 10.71 18.96
C TRP A 340 -7.11 10.08 19.80
N THR A 341 -7.32 8.87 20.28
CA THR A 341 -6.28 8.14 21.01
C THR A 341 -5.99 6.78 20.39
N ALA A 342 -4.77 6.28 20.59
CA ALA A 342 -4.35 4.94 20.24
C ALA A 342 -3.96 4.16 21.50
N GLY A 343 -4.41 2.90 21.59
CA GLY A 343 -4.10 2.01 22.71
C GLY A 343 -4.31 0.53 22.34
N VAL A 344 -3.90 -0.38 23.22
CA VAL A 344 -4.15 -1.83 23.05
C VAL A 344 -5.62 -2.22 23.29
N SER A 345 -6.37 -1.35 23.95
CA SER A 345 -7.82 -1.44 24.13
C SER A 345 -8.41 -0.05 24.32
N SER A 346 -9.73 0.09 24.15
CA SER A 346 -10.45 1.35 24.40
C SER A 346 -10.42 1.79 25.87
N THR A 347 -10.08 0.88 26.78
CA THR A 347 -9.96 1.13 28.23
C THR A 347 -8.53 1.03 28.74
N SER A 348 -7.52 0.96 27.84
CA SER A 348 -6.13 0.87 28.29
C SER A 348 -5.77 2.11 29.12
N PRO A 349 -5.14 1.95 30.30
CA PRO A 349 -4.69 3.07 31.11
C PRO A 349 -3.61 3.91 30.40
N GLN A 350 -2.89 3.31 29.44
CA GLN A 350 -1.94 4.01 28.59
C GLN A 350 -2.58 4.28 27.22
N GLN A 351 -2.96 5.54 27.00
CA GLN A 351 -3.47 6.04 25.72
C GLN A 351 -2.48 7.05 25.14
N HIS A 352 -2.28 6.98 23.84
CA HIS A 352 -1.40 7.91 23.12
C HIS A 352 -2.23 8.84 22.25
N ILE A 353 -1.88 10.13 22.23
CA ILE A 353 -2.55 11.10 21.36
C ILE A 353 -2.31 10.72 19.90
N PHE A 354 -3.40 10.43 19.20
CA PHE A 354 -3.41 10.13 17.78
C PHE A 354 -3.59 11.43 17.01
N VAL A 355 -2.52 11.92 16.40
CA VAL A 355 -2.55 13.16 15.62
C VAL A 355 -3.08 12.84 14.23
N ARG A 356 -4.20 13.48 13.87
CA ARG A 356 -4.70 13.51 12.49
C ARG A 356 -3.73 14.36 11.66
N ALA A 357 -2.92 13.72 10.81
CA ALA A 357 -1.98 14.43 9.91
C ALA A 357 -2.68 15.22 8.80
#